data_AF-A0A955AJT3-F1
#
_entry.id   AF-A0A955AJT3-F1
#
_cell.length_a   1.000
_cell.length_b   1.000
_cell.length_c   1.000
_cell.angle_alpha   90.00
_cell.angle_beta   90.00
_cell.angle_gamma   90.00
#
_symmetry.space_group_name_H-M   'P 1'
#
loop_
_entity.id
_entity.type
_entity.pdbx_description
1 polymer ?
#
loop_
_entity_poly.entity_id
_entity_poly.type
_entity_poly.pdbx_seq_one_letter_code
_entity_poly.pdbx_strand_id
1 'polypeptide(L)'
;MLKPLFSLSCICLGIAMVLGCDAPAPPAEPVAHKPMPPATAEKAVAGVGKRGQSLADNTGIAKAISEPANVFFKLEQKAVLEWNIPQALGYFQASEGRMPKSHEEFMTKIVEANKLVLPELPAGRVYQFNPEKGELWVYPEDQVPAQP
;
A
#
# COMPACT_ATOMS: atom_id res chain seq x y z
N MET A 1 -12.24 7.83 -56.77
CA MET A 1 -13.34 8.61 -57.40
C MET A 1 -13.81 9.64 -56.40
N LEU A 2 -13.63 10.91 -56.73
CA LEU A 2 -13.89 12.09 -55.91
C LEU A 2 -15.11 12.80 -56.50
N LYS A 3 -16.09 13.21 -55.69
CA LYS A 3 -16.96 14.35 -56.02
C LYS A 3 -17.62 14.94 -54.75
N PRO A 4 -17.44 16.26 -54.52
CA PRO A 4 -18.05 17.04 -53.44
C PRO A 4 -19.35 17.71 -53.92
N LEU A 5 -20.19 18.20 -53.00
CA LEU A 5 -21.18 19.22 -53.31
C LEU A 5 -21.33 20.20 -52.15
N PHE A 6 -20.83 21.41 -52.38
CA PHE A 6 -21.03 22.63 -51.60
C PHE A 6 -22.38 23.26 -51.99
N SER A 7 -23.13 23.80 -51.01
CA SER A 7 -24.05 24.94 -51.18
C SER A 7 -24.48 25.38 -49.77
N LEU A 8 -23.78 26.29 -49.09
CA LEU A 8 -23.80 27.76 -49.23
C LEU A 8 -25.21 28.38 -49.06
N SER A 9 -25.50 28.87 -47.85
CA SER A 9 -26.26 30.11 -47.65
C SER A 9 -25.90 30.72 -46.30
N CYS A 10 -25.22 31.86 -46.39
CA CYS A 10 -24.97 32.80 -45.30
C CYS A 10 -26.29 33.29 -44.69
N ILE A 11 -26.26 33.64 -43.39
CA ILE A 11 -26.58 34.98 -42.90
C ILE A 11 -25.81 35.16 -41.58
N CYS A 12 -24.86 36.08 -41.61
CA CYS A 12 -24.21 36.62 -40.43
C CYS A 12 -25.15 37.66 -39.80
N LEU A 13 -25.41 37.55 -38.50
CA LEU A 13 -25.68 38.72 -37.68
C LEU A 13 -25.00 38.51 -36.34
N GLY A 14 -24.05 39.40 -36.04
CA GLY A 14 -23.12 39.27 -34.94
C GLY A 14 -23.75 39.42 -33.57
N ILE A 15 -23.15 38.74 -32.60
CA ILE A 15 -23.11 39.17 -31.21
C ILE A 15 -21.64 39.25 -30.82
N ALA A 16 -21.27 40.42 -30.34
CA ALA A 16 -19.97 40.74 -29.82
C ALA A 16 -19.81 40.22 -28.37
N MET A 17 -18.54 39.98 -28.02
CA MET A 17 -17.95 40.36 -26.74
C MET A 17 -18.18 39.49 -25.47
N VAL A 18 -17.03 39.02 -24.99
CA VAL A 18 -16.58 38.75 -23.60
C VAL A 18 -17.01 37.43 -22.92
N LEU A 19 -16.02 36.89 -22.20
CA LEU A 19 -16.06 35.89 -21.12
C LEU A 19 -16.04 34.43 -21.64
N GLY A 20 -14.93 33.69 -21.55
CA GLY A 20 -14.17 33.49 -20.32
C GLY A 20 -14.93 32.54 -19.40
N CYS A 21 -15.14 31.29 -19.82
CA CYS A 21 -15.51 30.19 -18.93
C CYS A 21 -14.35 29.19 -18.93
N ASP A 22 -13.28 29.58 -18.23
CA ASP A 22 -12.39 28.64 -17.57
C ASP A 22 -13.26 27.85 -16.59
N ALA A 23 -13.61 26.61 -16.95
CA ALA A 23 -14.40 25.75 -16.09
C ALA A 23 -13.49 25.26 -14.96
N PRO A 24 -13.71 25.65 -13.69
CA PRO A 24 -12.90 25.16 -12.61
C PRO A 24 -13.14 23.65 -12.49
N ALA A 25 -12.06 22.88 -12.55
CA ALA A 25 -12.06 21.47 -12.21
C ALA A 25 -12.76 21.30 -10.84
N PRO A 26 -13.71 20.35 -10.71
CA PRO A 26 -14.34 20.11 -9.42
C PRO A 26 -13.25 19.80 -8.38
N PRO A 27 -13.23 20.51 -7.25
CA PRO A 27 -12.23 20.29 -6.21
C PRO A 27 -12.31 18.83 -5.76
N ALA A 28 -11.16 18.16 -5.76
CA ALA A 28 -11.01 16.82 -5.21
C ALA A 28 -11.57 16.82 -3.79
N GLU A 29 -12.67 16.10 -3.60
CA GLU A 29 -13.28 15.91 -2.29
C GLU A 29 -12.23 15.31 -1.36
N PRO A 30 -12.02 15.87 -0.15
CA PRO A 30 -11.12 15.29 0.82
C PRO A 30 -11.66 13.92 1.20
N VAL A 31 -10.94 12.87 0.79
CA VAL A 31 -11.26 11.49 1.16
C VAL A 31 -11.25 11.43 2.69
N ALA A 32 -12.44 11.34 3.27
CA ALA A 32 -12.63 11.22 4.71
C ALA A 32 -11.89 9.95 5.17
N HIS A 33 -10.69 10.13 5.70
CA HIS A 33 -9.95 9.10 6.40
C HIS A 33 -10.80 8.71 7.62
N LYS A 34 -11.39 7.52 7.61
CA LYS A 34 -11.86 6.92 8.85
C LYS A 34 -10.69 6.95 9.83
N PRO A 35 -10.89 7.34 11.11
CA PRO A 35 -9.82 7.36 12.09
C PRO A 35 -9.26 5.95 12.19
N MET A 36 -8.05 5.75 11.68
CA MET A 36 -7.31 4.52 11.93
C MET A 36 -7.09 4.46 13.45
N PRO A 37 -7.32 3.32 14.11
CA PRO A 37 -7.08 3.18 15.55
C PRO A 37 -5.68 3.71 15.88
N PRO A 38 -5.44 4.31 17.07
CA PRO A 38 -4.16 4.89 17.44
C PRO A 38 -3.07 3.88 17.11
N ALA A 39 -2.25 4.26 16.13
CA ALA A 39 -1.27 3.38 15.55
C ALA A 39 -0.16 3.25 16.60
N THR A 40 -0.12 2.11 17.28
CA THR A 40 0.97 1.75 18.17
C THR A 40 1.90 0.83 17.41
N ALA A 41 3.20 0.93 17.65
CA ALA A 41 4.17 0.00 17.09
C ALA A 41 3.79 -1.45 17.44
N GLU A 42 3.67 -2.30 16.43
CA GLU A 42 3.30 -3.71 16.59
C GLU A 42 4.26 -4.62 15.83
N LYS A 43 4.43 -5.86 16.30
CA LYS A 43 5.23 -6.85 15.58
C LYS A 43 4.56 -7.19 14.25
N ALA A 44 5.34 -7.32 13.17
CA ALA A 44 4.81 -7.68 11.87
C ALA A 44 4.34 -9.15 11.88
N VAL A 45 3.05 -9.38 12.12
CA VAL A 45 2.40 -10.70 12.12
C VAL A 45 1.22 -10.72 11.15
N ALA A 46 0.61 -11.90 10.94
CA ALA A 46 -0.55 -12.02 10.05
C ALA A 46 -1.70 -11.08 10.46
N GLY A 47 -2.18 -10.26 9.52
CA GLY A 47 -3.24 -9.28 9.74
C GLY A 47 -2.82 -7.82 9.63
N VAL A 48 -1.51 -7.52 9.56
CA VAL A 48 -1.01 -6.13 9.42
C VAL A 48 -1.21 -5.54 8.02
N GLY A 49 -1.46 -6.38 7.00
CA GLY A 49 -1.59 -5.93 5.61
C GLY A 49 -2.99 -5.44 5.22
N LYS A 50 -3.05 -4.47 4.29
CA LYS A 50 -4.26 -3.86 3.71
C LYS A 50 -5.31 -4.88 3.29
N ARG A 51 -4.90 -5.90 2.52
CA ARG A 51 -5.80 -6.90 1.94
C ARG A 51 -6.59 -7.65 3.02
N GLY A 52 -5.95 -8.03 4.11
CA GLY A 52 -6.61 -8.74 5.23
C GLY A 52 -7.58 -7.84 6.01
N GLN A 53 -7.22 -6.57 6.23
CA GLN A 53 -8.08 -5.64 6.96
C GLN A 53 -9.31 -5.23 6.13
N SER A 54 -9.11 -4.90 4.85
CA SER A 54 -10.21 -4.49 3.96
C SER A 54 -11.31 -5.53 3.81
N LEU A 55 -10.98 -6.83 3.92
CA LEU A 55 -11.97 -7.89 3.87
C LEU A 55 -12.63 -8.18 5.23
N ALA A 56 -11.93 -7.88 6.33
CA ALA A 56 -12.46 -8.05 7.68
C ALA A 56 -13.56 -7.03 8.02
N ASP A 57 -13.53 -5.85 7.40
CA ASP A 57 -14.49 -4.75 7.63
C ASP A 57 -15.86 -4.96 6.96
N ASN A 58 -16.02 -6.04 6.18
CA ASN A 58 -17.30 -6.37 5.53
C ASN A 58 -18.33 -6.91 6.53
N THR A 59 -19.60 -6.56 6.33
CA THR A 59 -20.73 -7.00 7.17
C THR A 59 -21.77 -7.80 6.36
N GLY A 60 -22.56 -8.63 7.05
CA GLY A 60 -23.64 -9.39 6.43
C GLY A 60 -23.19 -10.38 5.35
N ILE A 61 -23.92 -10.42 4.22
CA ILE A 61 -23.66 -11.35 3.11
C ILE A 61 -22.27 -11.11 2.48
N ALA A 62 -21.79 -9.86 2.46
CA ALA A 62 -20.46 -9.53 1.95
C ALA A 62 -19.35 -10.21 2.76
N LYS A 63 -19.54 -10.39 4.08
CA LYS A 63 -18.60 -11.13 4.93
C LYS A 63 -18.57 -12.61 4.59
N ALA A 64 -19.74 -13.24 4.42
CA ALA A 64 -19.84 -14.66 4.10
C ALA A 64 -19.16 -15.01 2.75
N ILE A 65 -19.19 -14.08 1.79
CA ILE A 65 -18.54 -14.27 0.49
C ILE A 65 -17.03 -14.02 0.57
N SER A 66 -16.59 -13.04 1.36
CA SER A 66 -15.17 -12.63 1.43
C SER A 66 -14.35 -13.37 2.50
N GLU A 67 -14.98 -14.11 3.41
CA GLU A 67 -14.31 -14.83 4.49
C GLU A 67 -13.24 -15.83 4.00
N PRO A 68 -13.49 -16.69 3.00
CA PRO A 68 -12.45 -17.60 2.50
C PRO A 68 -11.22 -16.87 1.99
N ALA A 69 -11.41 -15.75 1.29
CA ALA A 69 -10.33 -14.91 0.78
C ALA A 69 -9.54 -14.24 1.92
N ASN A 70 -10.23 -13.75 2.96
CA ASN A 70 -9.58 -13.16 4.12
C ASN A 70 -8.68 -14.17 4.86
N VAL A 71 -9.18 -15.39 5.08
CA VAL A 71 -8.40 -16.46 5.70
C VAL A 71 -7.16 -16.78 4.85
N PHE A 72 -7.32 -16.91 3.53
CA PHE A 72 -6.20 -17.15 2.63
C PHE A 72 -5.13 -16.06 2.73
N PHE A 73 -5.51 -14.78 2.69
CA PHE A 73 -4.55 -13.68 2.81
C PHE A 73 -3.86 -13.64 4.18
N LYS A 74 -4.57 -13.98 5.27
CA LYS A 74 -3.93 -14.10 6.58
C LYS A 74 -2.89 -15.22 6.61
N LEU A 75 -3.17 -16.37 5.99
CA LEU A 75 -2.21 -17.47 5.88
C LEU A 75 -0.98 -17.08 5.05
N GLU A 76 -1.17 -16.38 3.93
CA GLU A 76 -0.08 -15.86 3.10
C GLU A 76 0.81 -14.91 3.91
N GLN A 77 0.21 -13.98 4.65
CA GLN A 77 0.95 -13.05 5.52
C GLN A 77 1.69 -13.79 6.63
N LYS A 78 1.07 -14.81 7.26
CA LYS A 78 1.72 -15.65 8.27
C LYS A 78 2.94 -16.37 7.72
N ALA A 79 2.81 -16.97 6.54
CA ALA A 79 3.91 -17.70 5.91
C ALA A 79 5.11 -16.77 5.62
N VAL A 80 4.86 -15.57 5.12
CA VAL A 80 5.94 -14.61 4.87
C VAL A 80 6.55 -14.09 6.17
N LEU A 81 5.72 -13.53 7.06
CA LEU A 81 6.19 -12.76 8.20
C LEU A 81 6.71 -13.64 9.35
N GLU A 82 6.05 -14.77 9.61
CA GLU A 82 6.36 -15.62 10.76
C GLU A 82 7.23 -16.83 10.40
N TRP A 83 7.29 -17.25 9.13
CA TRP A 83 8.12 -18.40 8.72
C TRP A 83 9.29 -17.98 7.82
N ASN A 84 9.03 -17.32 6.69
CA ASN A 84 10.09 -17.02 5.72
C ASN A 84 11.11 -16.00 6.25
N ILE A 85 10.67 -14.94 6.93
CA ILE A 85 11.59 -13.95 7.50
C ILE A 85 12.54 -14.59 8.54
N PRO A 86 12.07 -15.33 9.57
CA PRO A 86 12.97 -15.99 10.51
C PRO A 86 13.91 -17.00 9.84
N GLN A 87 13.45 -17.75 8.84
CA GLN A 87 14.31 -18.66 8.08
C GLN A 87 15.41 -17.91 7.33
N ALA A 88 15.05 -16.83 6.62
CA ALA A 88 16.00 -16.01 5.88
C ALA A 88 17.02 -15.31 6.80
N LEU A 89 16.59 -14.86 7.98
CA LEU A 89 17.50 -14.36 9.03
C LEU A 89 18.44 -15.47 9.53
N GLY A 90 17.94 -16.69 9.71
CA GLY A 90 18.76 -17.85 10.06
C GLY A 90 19.83 -18.15 9.00
N TYR A 91 19.47 -18.09 7.71
CA TYR A 91 20.45 -18.25 6.62
C TYR A 91 21.48 -17.14 6.59
N PHE A 92 21.05 -15.88 6.77
CA PHE A 92 21.95 -14.74 6.87
C PHE A 92 22.92 -14.91 8.04
N GLN A 93 22.42 -15.23 9.23
CA GLN A 93 23.23 -15.46 10.42
C GLN A 93 24.22 -16.63 10.23
N ALA A 94 23.80 -17.72 9.58
CA ALA A 94 24.68 -18.84 9.28
C ALA A 94 25.79 -18.47 8.28
N SER A 95 25.49 -17.59 7.32
CA SER A 95 26.44 -17.16 6.28
C SER A 95 27.41 -16.05 6.75
N GLU A 96 26.93 -15.08 7.51
CA GLU A 96 27.71 -13.90 7.92
C GLU A 96 28.13 -13.93 9.40
N GLY A 97 27.61 -14.87 10.20
CA GLY A 97 27.90 -14.98 11.63
C GLY A 97 27.27 -13.90 12.51
N ARG A 98 26.36 -13.07 11.96
CA ARG A 98 25.72 -11.94 12.64
C ARG A 98 24.30 -11.71 12.14
N MET A 99 23.52 -10.90 12.87
CA MET A 99 22.23 -10.38 12.40
C MET A 99 22.41 -9.08 11.58
N PRO A 100 21.42 -8.69 10.76
CA PRO A 100 21.40 -7.39 10.12
C PRO A 100 21.46 -6.27 11.15
N LYS A 101 22.17 -5.18 10.85
CA LYS A 101 22.36 -4.05 11.76
C LYS A 101 21.38 -2.91 11.51
N SER A 102 20.82 -2.85 10.31
CA SER A 102 19.86 -1.83 9.89
C SER A 102 18.73 -2.43 9.07
N HIS A 103 17.67 -1.65 8.91
CA HIS A 103 16.54 -1.95 8.05
C HIS A 103 16.93 -1.96 6.58
N GLU A 104 17.80 -1.06 6.14
CA GLU A 104 18.27 -1.06 4.75
C GLU A 104 19.01 -2.37 4.43
N GLU A 105 19.86 -2.81 5.36
CA GLU A 105 20.54 -4.10 5.24
C GLU A 105 19.53 -5.26 5.27
N PHE A 106 18.53 -5.21 6.15
CA PHE A 106 17.45 -6.19 6.18
C PHE A 106 16.70 -6.26 4.85
N MET A 107 16.30 -5.13 4.28
CA MET A 107 15.58 -5.08 3.01
C MET A 107 16.43 -5.66 1.88
N THR A 108 17.70 -5.28 1.79
CA THR A 108 18.59 -5.74 0.71
C THR A 108 18.98 -7.22 0.86
N LYS A 109 19.47 -7.61 2.05
CA LYS A 109 20.09 -8.91 2.30
C LYS A 109 19.11 -10.00 2.69
N ILE A 110 17.94 -9.65 3.21
CA ILE A 110 16.91 -10.60 3.61
C ILE A 110 15.76 -10.58 2.61
N VAL A 111 15.14 -9.41 2.39
CA VAL A 111 13.93 -9.33 1.57
C VAL A 111 14.25 -9.52 0.08
N GLU A 112 15.13 -8.70 -0.49
CA GLU A 112 15.45 -8.75 -1.92
C GLU A 112 16.25 -9.99 -2.30
N ALA A 113 17.20 -10.41 -1.46
CA ALA A 113 18.03 -11.58 -1.70
C ALA A 113 17.20 -12.87 -1.73
N ASN A 114 16.21 -13.00 -0.84
CA ASN A 114 15.34 -14.18 -0.75
C ASN A 114 14.02 -14.01 -1.51
N LYS A 115 13.86 -12.92 -2.29
CA LYS A 115 12.67 -12.61 -3.09
C LYS A 115 11.38 -12.64 -2.24
N LEU A 116 11.46 -12.16 -1.00
CA LEU A 116 10.32 -12.09 -0.10
C LEU A 116 9.40 -10.95 -0.53
N VAL A 117 8.11 -11.24 -0.65
CA VAL A 117 7.09 -10.22 -0.93
C VAL A 117 6.45 -9.83 0.38
N LEU A 118 6.82 -8.66 0.91
CA LEU A 118 6.19 -8.13 2.11
C LEU A 118 4.75 -7.69 1.79
N PRO A 119 3.76 -8.00 2.66
CA PRO A 119 2.40 -7.53 2.48
C PRO A 119 2.32 -6.00 2.49
N GLU A 120 1.49 -5.41 1.63
CA GLU A 120 1.29 -3.96 1.66
C GLU A 120 0.59 -3.52 2.95
N LEU A 121 1.18 -2.54 3.65
CA LEU A 121 0.62 -1.96 4.87
C LEU A 121 -0.41 -0.86 4.56
N PRO A 122 -1.41 -0.64 5.45
CA PRO A 122 -2.34 0.48 5.34
C PRO A 122 -1.61 1.83 5.36
N ALA A 123 -2.26 2.88 4.86
CA ALA A 123 -1.65 4.22 4.78
C ALA A 123 -1.20 4.71 6.18
N GLY A 124 -0.07 5.41 6.25
CA GLY A 124 0.50 5.91 7.52
C GLY A 124 1.18 4.83 8.37
N ARG A 125 1.46 3.64 7.82
CA ARG A 125 2.25 2.60 8.47
C ARG A 125 3.44 2.18 7.61
N VAL A 126 4.55 1.86 8.27
CA VAL A 126 5.78 1.44 7.61
C VAL A 126 6.40 0.25 8.31
N TYR A 127 7.14 -0.55 7.54
CA TYR A 127 7.97 -1.61 8.09
C TYR A 127 9.28 -1.03 8.61
N GLN A 128 9.72 -1.52 9.76
CA GLN A 128 10.99 -1.14 10.35
C GLN A 128 11.59 -2.38 11.03
N PHE A 129 12.81 -2.70 10.66
CA PHE A 129 13.54 -3.80 11.30
C PHE A 129 14.09 -3.31 12.64
N ASN A 130 13.97 -4.14 13.67
CA ASN A 130 14.57 -3.92 14.98
C ASN A 130 15.81 -4.83 15.13
N PRO A 131 17.04 -4.28 15.05
CA PRO A 131 18.27 -5.06 15.14
C PRO A 131 18.51 -5.68 16.52
N GLU A 132 18.06 -5.02 17.59
CA GLU A 132 18.24 -5.51 18.97
C GLU A 132 17.42 -6.77 19.22
N LYS A 133 16.20 -6.81 18.67
CA LYS A 133 15.30 -7.95 18.80
C LYS A 133 15.44 -8.97 17.67
N GLY A 134 16.04 -8.58 16.54
CA GLY A 134 16.10 -9.41 15.33
C GLY A 134 14.73 -9.63 14.68
N GLU A 135 13.82 -8.66 14.78
CA GLU A 135 12.42 -8.80 14.37
C GLU A 135 11.97 -7.66 13.45
N LEU A 136 11.02 -7.95 12.57
CA LEU A 136 10.34 -6.93 11.77
C LEU A 136 9.12 -6.39 12.53
N TRP A 137 9.02 -5.07 12.62
CA TRP A 137 7.96 -4.34 13.30
C TRP A 137 7.27 -3.39 12.31
N VAL A 138 6.03 -3.03 12.63
CA VAL A 138 5.22 -2.07 11.90
C VAL A 138 5.04 -0.85 12.80
N TYR A 139 5.46 0.31 12.30
CA TYR A 139 5.35 1.57 13.01
C TYR A 139 4.38 2.51 12.28
N PRO A 140 3.73 3.41 13.02
CA PRO A 140 3.19 4.63 12.44
C PRO A 140 4.31 5.40 11.74
N GLU A 141 4.03 5.99 10.58
CA GLU A 141 5.01 6.76 9.80
C GLU A 141 5.63 7.92 10.59
N ASP A 142 4.87 8.52 11.52
CA ASP A 142 5.29 9.59 12.41
C ASP A 142 6.12 9.12 13.63
N GLN A 143 6.21 7.81 13.87
CA GLN A 143 6.82 7.23 15.08
C GLN A 143 7.90 6.19 14.77
N VAL A 144 8.51 6.28 13.59
CA VAL A 144 9.59 5.37 13.19
C VAL A 144 10.83 5.67 14.03
N PRO A 145 11.39 4.70 14.77
CA PRO A 145 12.60 4.92 15.54
C PRO A 145 13.78 5.20 14.60
N ALA A 146 14.58 6.20 14.96
CA ALA A 146 15.87 6.44 14.29
C ALA A 146 16.75 5.19 14.45
N GLN A 147 17.34 4.75 13.35
CA GLN A 147 18.24 3.61 13.37
C GLN A 147 19.67 4.06 13.74
N PRO A 148 20.41 3.22 14.47
CA PRO A 148 21.80 3.49 14.84
C PRO A 148 22.75 3.51 13.62
#